data_AF-A0A1B1IKD1-F1
#
_entry.id   AF-A0A1B1IKD1-F1
#
_cell.length_a   1.000
_cell.length_b   1.000
_cell.length_c   1.000
_cell.angle_alpha   90.00
_cell.angle_beta   90.00
_cell.angle_gamma   90.00
#
_symmetry.space_group_name_H-M   'P 1'
#
loop_
_entity.id
_entity.type
_entity.pdbx_description
1 polymer ?
#
loop_
_entity_poly.entity_id
_entity_poly.type
_entity_poly.pdbx_seq_one_letter_code
_entity_poly.pdbx_strand_id
1 'polypeptide(L)'
;MAAGMLTDTSISSLLLATLMSGSLSSVSVLAILSPLGRLVERARNISNNPLSQSLYTGRTDEFGQIEFALRMMQAETGAIVGRIGDASNRLSEHTRGLLKDIESSNVLTVEQQAETDQIATAVNQMVASIQEVASNAQHAADAAGRADTETASGQRLVAHTSQSITALEGEIRQATQVIHELEGQSNEISKVLDVIRGIAEQTNLLALNAAIEAARAGEQGRGFAVVADEVRSLAARTQQSTTDIQSMISALQERAQSAVTVMEQSSRQAHTSVAHAEEAATALDGIGQRVNEITDMNAQIATAVEQQGAVSEDINRSIINIRDAADTNVQTGQNNLQSAKSVAQLTSALSELAKQFWEKRG
;
A
#
# COMPACT_ATOMS: atom_id res chain seq x y z
N MET A 1 -81.20 22.13 -124.92
CA MET A 1 -79.90 22.46 -124.32
C MET A 1 -79.75 21.88 -122.90
N ALA A 2 -79.91 20.57 -122.72
CA ALA A 2 -79.97 19.95 -121.37
C ALA A 2 -78.91 18.86 -121.12
N ALA A 3 -78.07 18.51 -122.10
CA ALA A 3 -77.06 17.44 -121.98
C ALA A 3 -75.66 17.93 -121.57
N GLY A 4 -75.39 19.24 -121.65
CA GLY A 4 -74.08 19.82 -121.30
C GLY A 4 -73.90 20.19 -119.82
N MET A 5 -74.98 20.24 -119.03
CA MET A 5 -74.90 20.60 -117.60
C MET A 5 -74.68 19.40 -116.67
N LEU A 6 -74.82 18.15 -117.15
CA LEU A 6 -74.63 16.94 -116.33
C LEU A 6 -73.17 16.45 -116.30
N THR A 7 -72.35 16.80 -117.30
CA THR A 7 -70.93 16.41 -117.37
C THR A 7 -70.04 17.29 -116.50
N ASP A 8 -70.33 18.60 -116.38
CA ASP A 8 -69.56 19.51 -115.52
C ASP A 8 -69.81 19.28 -114.01
N THR A 9 -71.02 18.87 -113.61
CA THR A 9 -71.32 18.45 -112.22
C THR A 9 -70.63 17.13 -111.85
N SER A 10 -70.36 16.26 -112.84
CA SER A 10 -69.69 14.97 -112.62
C SER A 10 -68.17 15.13 -112.47
N ILE A 11 -67.55 16.05 -113.20
CA ILE A 11 -66.10 16.32 -113.11
C ILE A 11 -65.77 17.11 -111.84
N SER A 12 -66.60 18.10 -111.49
CA SER A 12 -66.43 18.88 -110.24
C SER A 12 -66.63 18.03 -108.98
N SER A 13 -67.58 17.09 -108.96
CA SER A 13 -67.76 16.15 -107.83
C SER A 13 -66.62 15.13 -107.71
N LEU A 14 -66.01 14.69 -108.82
CA LEU A 14 -64.84 13.80 -108.81
C LEU A 14 -63.57 14.50 -108.32
N LEU A 15 -63.37 15.77 -108.71
CA LEU A 15 -62.29 16.63 -108.19
C LEU A 15 -62.47 16.93 -106.70
N LEU A 16 -63.70 17.18 -106.25
CA LEU A 16 -63.98 17.39 -104.84
C LEU A 16 -63.74 16.11 -104.03
N ALA A 17 -64.10 14.93 -104.56
CA ALA A 17 -63.87 13.64 -103.91
C ALA A 17 -62.39 13.26 -103.81
N THR A 18 -61.58 13.56 -104.83
CA THR A 18 -60.12 13.35 -104.79
C THR A 18 -59.41 14.34 -103.85
N LEU A 19 -59.84 15.60 -103.83
CA LEU A 19 -59.35 16.58 -102.85
C LEU A 19 -59.75 16.23 -101.41
N MET A 20 -60.99 15.79 -101.20
CA MET A 20 -61.48 15.34 -99.90
C MET A 20 -60.74 14.08 -99.45
N SER A 21 -60.59 13.05 -100.28
CA SER A 21 -59.81 11.84 -99.93
C SER A 21 -58.31 12.12 -99.74
N GLY A 22 -57.73 13.04 -100.51
CA GLY A 22 -56.36 13.52 -100.31
C GLY A 22 -56.18 14.27 -98.98
N SER A 23 -57.12 15.15 -98.64
CA SER A 23 -57.11 15.88 -97.37
C SER A 23 -57.33 14.95 -96.18
N LEU A 24 -58.26 13.99 -96.29
CA LEU A 24 -58.58 13.02 -95.24
C LEU A 24 -57.44 12.02 -95.01
N SER A 25 -56.76 11.57 -96.08
CA SER A 25 -55.55 10.76 -95.95
C SER A 25 -54.39 11.55 -95.35
N SER A 26 -54.20 12.81 -95.74
CA SER A 26 -53.16 13.68 -95.16
C SER A 26 -53.43 13.98 -93.67
N VAL A 27 -54.67 14.30 -93.29
CA VAL A 27 -55.08 14.49 -91.88
C VAL A 27 -54.95 13.19 -91.08
N SER A 28 -55.30 12.04 -91.67
CA SER A 28 -55.14 10.74 -91.01
C SER A 28 -53.67 10.39 -90.79
N VAL A 29 -52.80 10.63 -91.77
CA VAL A 29 -51.35 10.44 -91.66
C VAL A 29 -50.76 11.36 -90.58
N LEU A 30 -51.15 12.63 -90.56
CA LEU A 30 -50.70 13.60 -89.54
C LEU A 30 -51.23 13.24 -88.14
N ALA A 31 -52.47 12.77 -88.02
CA ALA A 31 -53.05 12.31 -86.75
C ALA A 31 -52.35 11.05 -86.21
N ILE A 32 -52.04 10.08 -87.09
CA ILE A 32 -51.31 8.85 -86.78
C ILE A 32 -49.84 9.14 -86.41
N LEU A 33 -49.22 10.16 -87.01
CA LEU A 33 -47.83 10.55 -86.73
C LEU A 33 -47.67 11.55 -85.57
N SER A 34 -48.74 12.20 -85.09
CA SER A 34 -48.64 13.14 -83.96
C SER A 34 -48.10 12.51 -82.64
N PRO A 35 -48.41 11.25 -82.28
CA PRO A 35 -47.78 10.57 -81.14
C PRO A 35 -46.28 10.37 -81.34
N LEU A 36 -45.83 10.21 -82.59
CA LEU A 36 -44.42 10.06 -82.93
C LEU A 36 -43.66 11.37 -82.70
N GLY A 37 -44.27 12.51 -83.04
CA GLY A 37 -43.73 13.84 -82.69
C GLY A 37 -43.49 14.02 -81.19
N ARG A 38 -44.42 13.57 -80.34
CA ARG A 38 -44.26 13.60 -78.87
C ARG A 38 -43.17 12.65 -78.37
N LEU A 39 -43.01 11.47 -79.00
CA LEU A 39 -41.92 10.55 -78.67
C LEU A 39 -40.55 11.09 -79.05
N VAL A 40 -40.45 11.77 -80.21
CA VAL A 40 -39.23 12.46 -80.62
C VAL A 40 -38.88 13.58 -79.65
N GLU A 41 -39.87 14.35 -79.19
CA GLU A 41 -39.65 15.39 -78.18
C GLU A 41 -39.14 14.82 -76.86
N ARG A 42 -39.71 13.71 -76.38
CA ARG A 42 -39.20 12.97 -75.21
C ARG A 42 -37.78 12.44 -75.43
N ALA A 43 -37.50 11.90 -76.61
CA ALA A 43 -36.17 11.41 -76.98
C ALA A 43 -35.14 12.55 -77.02
N ARG A 44 -35.51 13.74 -77.52
CA ARG A 44 -34.67 14.95 -77.49
C ARG A 44 -34.42 15.43 -76.06
N ASN A 45 -35.38 15.31 -75.16
CA ASN A 45 -35.20 15.64 -73.74
C ASN A 45 -34.22 14.71 -73.02
N ILE A 46 -34.12 13.45 -73.46
CA ILE A 46 -33.12 12.49 -72.94
C ILE A 46 -31.72 12.84 -73.46
N SER A 47 -31.59 13.06 -74.77
CA SER A 47 -30.32 13.49 -75.36
C SER A 47 -30.54 14.17 -76.71
N ASN A 48 -30.04 15.40 -76.85
CA ASN A 48 -30.10 16.15 -78.10
C ASN A 48 -28.69 16.49 -78.58
N ASN A 49 -28.11 15.57 -79.35
CA ASN A 49 -26.82 15.78 -80.00
C ASN A 49 -26.84 15.18 -81.41
N PRO A 50 -27.02 16.01 -82.46
CA PRO A 50 -27.11 15.54 -83.85
C PRO A 50 -25.87 14.79 -84.34
N LEU A 51 -24.69 15.16 -83.85
CA LEU A 51 -23.43 14.50 -84.22
C LEU A 51 -23.35 13.10 -83.61
N SER A 52 -23.72 12.96 -82.33
CA SER A 52 -23.79 11.67 -81.66
C SER A 52 -24.92 10.79 -82.21
N GLN A 53 -26.08 11.36 -82.51
CA GLN A 53 -27.18 10.64 -83.14
C GLN A 53 -26.73 9.99 -84.46
N SER A 54 -26.09 10.76 -85.34
CA SER A 54 -25.58 10.25 -86.61
C SER A 54 -24.50 9.18 -86.42
N LEU A 55 -23.61 9.35 -85.43
CA LEU A 55 -22.52 8.41 -85.17
C LEU A 55 -23.02 7.06 -84.64
N TYR A 56 -24.00 7.06 -83.75
CA TYR A 56 -24.45 5.86 -83.04
C TYR A 56 -25.63 5.13 -83.71
N THR A 57 -26.40 5.80 -84.58
CA THR A 57 -27.57 5.19 -85.25
C THR A 57 -27.43 5.14 -86.77
N GLY A 58 -26.48 5.87 -87.36
CA GLY A 58 -26.35 6.02 -88.81
C GLY A 58 -27.49 6.81 -89.45
N ARG A 59 -28.38 7.42 -88.65
CA ARG A 59 -29.55 8.19 -89.10
C ARG A 59 -29.62 9.55 -88.41
N THR A 60 -30.12 10.56 -89.13
CA THR A 60 -30.37 11.92 -88.61
C THR A 60 -31.85 12.27 -88.53
N ASP A 61 -32.75 11.30 -88.81
CA ASP A 61 -34.20 11.48 -88.78
C ASP A 61 -34.81 11.21 -87.39
N GLU A 62 -36.13 11.39 -87.28
CA GLU A 62 -36.92 11.20 -86.07
C GLU A 62 -36.75 9.80 -85.45
N PHE A 63 -36.61 8.77 -86.29
CA PHE A 63 -36.36 7.40 -85.85
C PHE A 63 -34.95 7.24 -85.29
N GLY A 64 -33.94 7.84 -85.93
CA GLY A 64 -32.59 7.91 -85.40
C GLY A 64 -32.53 8.62 -84.05
N GLN A 65 -33.31 9.67 -83.82
CA GLN A 65 -33.36 10.39 -82.54
C GLN A 65 -33.95 9.53 -81.42
N ILE A 66 -35.01 8.76 -81.71
CA ILE A 66 -35.60 7.81 -80.75
C ILE A 66 -34.65 6.65 -80.46
N GLU A 67 -34.05 6.06 -81.49
CA GLU A 67 -33.07 4.98 -81.34
C GLU A 67 -31.85 5.44 -80.54
N PHE A 68 -31.36 6.66 -80.79
CA PHE A 68 -30.25 7.25 -80.04
C PHE A 68 -30.58 7.43 -78.56
N ALA A 69 -31.77 7.96 -78.24
CA ALA A 69 -32.23 8.09 -76.87
C ALA A 69 -32.38 6.73 -76.16
N LEU A 70 -32.88 5.70 -76.85
CA LEU A 70 -32.95 4.33 -76.32
C LEU A 70 -31.56 3.74 -76.05
N ARG A 71 -30.61 3.88 -76.98
CA ARG A 71 -29.21 3.44 -76.78
C ARG A 71 -28.55 4.17 -75.60
N MET A 72 -28.80 5.47 -75.45
CA MET A 72 -28.31 6.26 -74.32
C MET A 72 -28.92 5.81 -72.99
N MET A 73 -30.25 5.65 -72.90
CA MET A 73 -30.90 5.13 -71.68
C MET A 73 -30.39 3.73 -71.31
N GLN A 74 -30.17 2.87 -72.30
CA GLN A 74 -29.58 1.56 -72.09
C GLN A 74 -28.13 1.65 -71.57
N ALA A 75 -27.30 2.54 -72.13
CA ALA A 75 -25.94 2.77 -71.66
C ALA A 75 -25.93 3.32 -70.22
N GLU A 76 -26.78 4.28 -69.91
CA GLU A 76 -26.94 4.88 -68.58
C GLU A 76 -27.40 3.84 -67.54
N THR A 77 -28.40 3.02 -67.87
CA THR A 77 -28.86 1.92 -67.00
C THR A 77 -27.73 0.91 -66.76
N GLY A 78 -26.94 0.59 -67.80
CA GLY A 78 -25.77 -0.28 -67.67
C GLY A 78 -24.70 0.33 -66.74
N ALA A 79 -24.42 1.62 -66.87
CA ALA A 79 -23.48 2.32 -65.99
C ALA A 79 -23.95 2.35 -64.53
N ILE A 80 -25.25 2.56 -64.27
CA ILE A 80 -25.83 2.52 -62.93
C ILE A 80 -25.69 1.11 -62.32
N VAL A 81 -26.07 0.07 -63.07
CA VAL A 81 -25.97 -1.33 -62.60
C VAL A 81 -24.52 -1.73 -62.36
N GLY A 82 -23.59 -1.33 -63.23
CA GLY A 82 -22.15 -1.53 -63.03
C GLY A 82 -21.66 -0.89 -61.73
N ARG A 83 -22.03 0.38 -61.49
CA ARG A 83 -21.69 1.08 -60.24
C ARG A 83 -22.31 0.43 -59.00
N ILE A 84 -23.51 -0.13 -59.09
CA ILE A 84 -24.13 -0.90 -58.00
C ILE A 84 -23.35 -2.19 -57.73
N GLY A 85 -22.92 -2.90 -58.77
CA GLY A 85 -22.07 -4.09 -58.66
C GLY A 85 -20.74 -3.77 -57.97
N ASP A 86 -20.04 -2.73 -58.41
CA ASP A 86 -18.78 -2.28 -57.83
C ASP A 86 -18.95 -1.85 -56.36
N ALA A 87 -20.00 -1.07 -56.05
CA ALA A 87 -20.31 -0.67 -54.68
C ALA A 87 -20.64 -1.87 -53.79
N SER A 88 -21.36 -2.87 -54.31
CA SER A 88 -21.69 -4.10 -53.58
C SER A 88 -20.45 -4.94 -53.28
N ASN A 89 -19.51 -5.04 -54.23
CA ASN A 89 -18.24 -5.73 -54.02
C ASN A 89 -17.39 -5.05 -52.94
N ARG A 90 -17.26 -3.72 -53.01
CA ARG A 90 -16.55 -2.94 -51.97
C ARG A 90 -17.21 -3.07 -50.59
N LEU A 91 -18.54 -3.02 -50.53
CA LEU A 91 -19.26 -3.18 -49.28
C LEU A 91 -19.11 -4.61 -48.72
N SER A 92 -19.07 -5.64 -49.58
CA SER A 92 -18.79 -7.02 -49.17
C SER A 92 -17.38 -7.16 -48.58
N GLU A 93 -16.37 -6.54 -49.20
CA GLU A 93 -15.00 -6.51 -48.66
C GLU A 93 -14.93 -5.83 -47.29
N HIS A 94 -15.50 -4.63 -47.15
CA HIS A 94 -15.57 -3.94 -45.85
C HIS A 94 -16.32 -4.76 -44.79
N THR A 95 -17.38 -5.46 -45.18
CA THR A 95 -18.13 -6.33 -44.26
C THR A 95 -17.30 -7.52 -43.79
N ARG A 96 -16.47 -8.13 -44.66
CA ARG A 96 -15.53 -9.19 -44.25
C ARG A 96 -14.47 -8.66 -43.28
N GLY A 97 -13.94 -7.46 -43.53
CA GLY A 97 -13.02 -6.79 -42.60
C GLY A 97 -13.66 -6.58 -41.22
N LEU A 98 -14.88 -6.02 -41.19
CA LEU A 98 -15.64 -5.80 -39.97
C LEU A 98 -15.91 -7.10 -39.19
N LEU A 99 -16.26 -8.20 -39.88
CA LEU A 99 -16.46 -9.50 -39.23
C LEU A 99 -15.19 -10.01 -38.53
N LYS A 100 -14.02 -9.82 -39.16
CA LYS A 100 -12.73 -10.18 -38.59
C LYS A 100 -12.40 -9.31 -37.37
N ASP A 101 -12.68 -8.00 -37.43
CA ASP A 101 -12.44 -7.07 -36.32
C ASP A 101 -13.33 -7.41 -35.12
N ILE A 102 -14.60 -7.78 -35.35
CA ILE A 102 -15.53 -8.24 -34.30
C ILE A 102 -15.01 -9.52 -33.63
N GLU A 103 -14.55 -10.49 -34.42
CA GLU A 103 -13.99 -11.74 -33.88
C GLU A 103 -12.75 -11.46 -33.02
N SER A 104 -11.83 -10.63 -33.50
CA SER A 104 -10.65 -10.22 -32.74
C SER A 104 -11.03 -9.46 -31.46
N SER A 105 -12.02 -8.58 -31.51
CA SER A 105 -12.50 -7.83 -30.35
C SER A 105 -13.12 -8.75 -29.30
N ASN A 106 -13.83 -9.80 -29.70
CA ASN A 106 -14.39 -10.78 -28.78
C ASN A 106 -13.29 -11.56 -28.04
N VAL A 107 -12.23 -11.99 -28.75
CA VAL A 107 -11.09 -12.69 -28.12
C VAL A 107 -10.42 -11.79 -27.07
N LEU A 108 -10.12 -10.55 -27.42
CA LEU A 108 -9.51 -9.59 -26.50
C LEU A 108 -10.40 -9.29 -25.28
N THR A 109 -11.73 -9.24 -25.47
CA THR A 109 -12.68 -9.00 -24.38
C THR A 109 -12.71 -10.18 -23.39
N VAL A 110 -12.62 -11.42 -23.88
CA VAL A 110 -12.53 -12.62 -23.03
C VAL A 110 -11.22 -12.64 -22.24
N GLU A 111 -10.09 -12.30 -22.88
CA GLU A 111 -8.80 -12.18 -22.19
C GLU A 111 -8.85 -11.09 -21.11
N GLN A 112 -9.39 -9.91 -21.42
CA GLN A 112 -9.57 -8.83 -20.46
C GLN A 112 -10.45 -9.24 -19.26
N GLN A 113 -11.50 -10.03 -19.48
CA GLN A 113 -12.36 -10.54 -18.41
C GLN A 113 -11.57 -11.48 -17.48
N ALA A 114 -10.75 -12.37 -18.03
CA ALA A 114 -9.89 -13.26 -17.25
C ALA A 114 -8.84 -12.48 -16.43
N GLU A 115 -8.21 -11.46 -17.02
CA GLU A 115 -7.29 -10.58 -16.28
C GLU A 115 -8.03 -9.82 -15.17
N THR A 116 -9.24 -9.34 -15.44
CA THR A 116 -10.07 -8.62 -14.45
C THR A 116 -10.43 -9.52 -13.26
N ASP A 117 -10.78 -10.79 -13.49
CA ASP A 117 -11.05 -11.76 -12.43
C ASP A 117 -9.79 -12.08 -11.58
N GLN A 118 -8.61 -12.11 -12.21
CA GLN A 118 -7.34 -12.25 -11.50
C GLN A 118 -7.04 -11.03 -10.61
N ILE A 119 -7.24 -9.81 -11.13
CA ILE A 119 -7.08 -8.59 -10.35
C ILE A 119 -8.07 -8.57 -9.19
N ALA A 120 -9.33 -8.97 -9.40
CA ALA A 120 -10.34 -9.06 -8.34
C ALA A 120 -9.88 -10.01 -7.21
N THR A 121 -9.28 -11.14 -7.57
CA THR A 121 -8.71 -12.09 -6.60
C THR A 121 -7.56 -11.46 -5.83
N ALA A 122 -6.63 -10.78 -6.51
CA ALA A 122 -5.51 -10.11 -5.89
C ALA A 122 -5.94 -8.98 -4.92
N VAL A 123 -7.00 -8.24 -5.27
CA VAL A 123 -7.57 -7.20 -4.40
C VAL A 123 -8.21 -7.81 -3.15
N ASN A 124 -8.91 -8.94 -3.27
CA ASN A 124 -9.43 -9.64 -2.08
C ASN A 124 -8.30 -10.12 -1.16
N GLN A 125 -7.21 -10.64 -1.73
CA GLN A 125 -6.02 -11.01 -0.94
C GLN A 125 -5.38 -9.79 -0.28
N MET A 126 -5.30 -8.66 -1.00
CA MET A 126 -4.80 -7.39 -0.46
C MET A 126 -5.63 -6.92 0.74
N VAL A 127 -6.96 -6.97 0.66
CA VAL A 127 -7.85 -6.62 1.77
C VAL A 127 -7.60 -7.50 3.00
N ALA A 128 -7.44 -8.81 2.80
CA ALA A 128 -7.09 -9.72 3.89
C ALA A 128 -5.74 -9.37 4.53
N SER A 129 -4.72 -9.07 3.72
CA SER A 129 -3.41 -8.63 4.23
C SER A 129 -3.49 -7.29 4.97
N ILE A 130 -4.30 -6.34 4.51
CA ILE A 130 -4.52 -5.06 5.21
C ILE A 130 -5.12 -5.31 6.60
N GLN A 131 -6.10 -6.20 6.72
CA GLN A 131 -6.69 -6.58 8.01
C GLN A 131 -5.68 -7.25 8.94
N GLU A 132 -4.81 -8.10 8.40
CA GLU A 132 -3.73 -8.73 9.17
C GLU A 132 -2.72 -7.69 9.67
N VAL A 133 -2.31 -6.74 8.83
CA VAL A 133 -1.43 -5.63 9.22
C VAL A 133 -2.08 -4.77 10.30
N ALA A 134 -3.39 -4.49 10.20
CA ALA A 134 -4.16 -3.77 11.21
C ALA A 134 -4.10 -4.48 12.57
N SER A 135 -4.38 -5.78 12.57
CA SER A 135 -4.34 -6.61 13.78
C SER A 135 -2.95 -6.63 14.39
N ASN A 136 -1.90 -6.77 13.57
CA ASN A 136 -0.52 -6.77 14.02
C ASN A 136 -0.10 -5.43 14.63
N ALA A 137 -0.50 -4.31 14.02
CA ALA A 137 -0.26 -2.97 14.57
C ALA A 137 -0.95 -2.79 15.94
N GLN A 138 -2.19 -3.27 16.08
CA GLN A 138 -2.91 -3.21 17.35
C GLN A 138 -2.24 -4.07 18.43
N HIS A 139 -1.79 -5.28 18.08
CA HIS A 139 -1.07 -6.16 19.01
C HIS A 139 0.27 -5.55 19.42
N ALA A 140 0.99 -4.91 18.49
CA ALA A 140 2.23 -4.21 18.78
C ALA A 140 2.00 -3.01 19.70
N ALA A 141 0.90 -2.27 19.54
CA ALA A 141 0.54 -1.15 20.41
C ALA A 141 0.20 -1.62 21.84
N ASP A 142 -0.54 -2.72 21.99
CA ASP A 142 -0.81 -3.31 23.31
C ASP A 142 0.48 -3.80 23.98
N ALA A 143 1.35 -4.48 23.23
CA ALA A 143 2.65 -4.92 23.74
C ALA A 143 3.54 -3.75 24.17
N ALA A 144 3.55 -2.65 23.39
CA ALA A 144 4.24 -1.41 23.75
C ALA A 144 3.66 -0.80 25.04
N GLY A 145 2.34 -0.69 25.17
CA GLY A 145 1.70 -0.16 26.40
C GLY A 145 2.01 -0.99 27.65
N ARG A 146 2.09 -2.32 27.50
CA ARG A 146 2.54 -3.21 28.58
C ARG A 146 4.02 -2.98 28.95
N ALA A 147 4.89 -2.86 27.95
CA ALA A 147 6.31 -2.59 28.16
C ALA A 147 6.53 -1.22 28.84
N ASP A 148 5.74 -0.19 28.51
CA ASP A 148 5.77 1.11 29.17
C ASP A 148 5.42 0.99 30.66
N THR A 149 4.34 0.27 30.97
CA THR A 149 3.92 0.01 32.35
C THR A 149 4.98 -0.76 33.15
N GLU A 150 5.59 -1.79 32.55
CA GLU A 150 6.67 -2.56 33.16
C GLU A 150 7.93 -1.71 33.38
N THR A 151 8.27 -0.85 32.42
CA THR A 151 9.42 0.08 32.52
C THR A 151 9.21 1.11 33.62
N ALA A 152 8.03 1.71 33.71
CA ALA A 152 7.65 2.65 34.77
C ALA A 152 7.64 1.97 36.17
N SER A 153 7.23 0.71 36.24
CA SER A 153 7.36 -0.09 37.46
C SER A 153 8.82 -0.35 37.83
N GLY A 154 9.66 -0.69 36.83
CA GLY A 154 11.09 -0.87 37.01
C GLY A 154 11.79 0.39 37.53
N GLN A 155 11.47 1.56 36.97
CA GLN A 155 12.02 2.84 37.42
C GLN A 155 11.70 3.11 38.90
N ARG A 156 10.45 2.84 39.33
CA ARG A 156 10.07 2.98 40.75
C ARG A 156 10.85 2.02 41.66
N LEU A 157 11.05 0.77 41.22
CA LEU A 157 11.81 -0.22 41.98
C LEU A 157 13.29 0.17 42.13
N VAL A 158 13.90 0.68 41.06
CA VAL A 158 15.28 1.18 41.06
C VAL A 158 15.41 2.39 41.99
N ALA A 159 14.47 3.33 41.93
CA ALA A 159 14.45 4.49 42.83
C ALA A 159 14.33 4.08 44.31
N HIS A 160 13.46 3.12 44.63
CA HIS A 160 13.33 2.58 45.98
C HIS A 160 14.61 1.85 46.43
N THR A 161 15.25 1.12 45.53
CA THR A 161 16.52 0.42 45.81
C THR A 161 17.64 1.42 46.10
N SER A 162 17.75 2.49 45.31
CA SER A 162 18.71 3.57 45.54
C SER A 162 18.51 4.22 46.92
N GLN A 163 17.26 4.56 47.28
CA GLN A 163 16.94 5.11 48.61
C GLN A 163 17.34 4.15 49.75
N SER A 164 17.08 2.85 49.58
CA SER A 164 17.45 1.84 50.58
C SER A 164 18.96 1.72 50.76
N ILE A 165 19.73 1.83 49.68
CA ILE A 165 21.19 1.81 49.72
C ILE A 165 21.74 3.08 50.37
N THR A 166 21.16 4.25 50.09
CA THR A 166 21.52 5.51 50.76
C THR A 166 21.26 5.44 52.27
N ALA A 167 20.14 4.84 52.69
CA ALA A 167 19.86 4.61 54.10
C ALA A 167 20.90 3.68 54.75
N LEU A 168 21.24 2.58 54.07
CA LEU A 168 22.29 1.64 54.51
C LEU A 168 23.65 2.32 54.65
N GLU A 169 24.03 3.20 53.71
CA GLU A 169 25.26 3.99 53.81
C GLU A 169 25.27 4.88 55.06
N GLY A 170 24.11 5.47 55.41
CA GLY A 170 23.92 6.20 56.68
C GLY A 170 24.16 5.32 57.92
N GLU A 171 23.57 4.12 57.94
CA GLU A 171 23.76 3.15 59.04
C GLU A 171 25.22 2.71 59.17
N ILE A 172 25.91 2.47 58.05
CA ILE A 172 27.35 2.10 58.05
C ILE A 172 28.20 3.24 58.61
N ARG A 173 27.92 4.50 58.24
CA ARG A 173 28.62 5.67 58.81
C ARG A 173 28.42 5.75 60.32
N GLN A 174 27.19 5.57 60.79
CA GLN A 174 26.90 5.58 62.22
C GLN A 174 27.61 4.45 62.96
N ALA A 175 27.63 3.24 62.41
CA ALA A 175 28.34 2.11 62.97
C ALA A 175 29.87 2.36 63.03
N THR A 176 30.43 3.00 61.99
CA THR A 176 31.85 3.37 61.94
C THR A 176 32.21 4.35 63.06
N GLN A 177 31.35 5.33 63.32
CA GLN A 177 31.54 6.27 64.43
C GLN A 177 31.55 5.57 65.79
N VAL A 178 30.63 4.64 66.03
CA VAL A 178 30.58 3.87 67.29
C VAL A 178 31.87 3.05 67.49
N ILE A 179 32.43 2.48 66.42
CA ILE A 179 33.68 1.72 66.52
C ILE A 179 34.88 2.64 66.78
N HIS A 180 34.93 3.83 66.19
CA HIS A 180 35.96 4.83 66.53
C HIS A 180 35.86 5.29 67.98
N GLU A 181 34.66 5.46 68.53
CA GLU A 181 34.47 5.75 69.94
C GLU A 181 34.98 4.60 70.83
N LEU A 182 34.73 3.34 70.45
CA LEU A 182 35.25 2.15 71.14
C LEU A 182 36.78 2.06 71.08
N GLU A 183 37.39 2.38 69.94
CA GLU A 183 38.83 2.46 69.77
C GLU A 183 39.44 3.51 70.72
N GLY A 184 38.84 4.70 70.78
CA GLY A 184 39.23 5.77 71.69
C GLY A 184 39.13 5.36 73.17
N GLN A 185 38.03 4.72 73.57
CA GLN A 185 37.86 4.20 74.92
C GLN A 185 38.88 3.10 75.27
N SER A 186 39.19 2.22 74.31
CA SER A 186 40.20 1.17 74.50
C SER A 186 41.59 1.74 74.71
N ASN A 187 41.95 2.82 73.98
CA ASN A 187 43.19 3.56 74.19
C ASN A 187 43.28 4.18 75.59
N GLU A 188 42.19 4.75 76.11
CA GLU A 188 42.15 5.27 77.48
C GLU A 188 42.32 4.15 78.52
N ILE A 189 41.71 2.98 78.32
CA ILE A 189 41.90 1.82 79.21
C ILE A 189 43.37 1.37 79.23
N SER A 190 44.05 1.31 78.07
CA SER A 190 45.48 0.98 78.03
C SER A 190 46.33 1.95 78.84
N LYS A 191 46.08 3.27 78.75
CA LYS A 191 46.79 4.26 79.58
C LYS A 191 46.58 4.02 81.07
N VAL A 192 45.37 3.66 81.49
CA VAL A 192 45.06 3.33 82.89
C VAL A 192 45.80 2.06 83.32
N LEU A 193 45.86 1.04 82.47
CA LEU A 193 46.58 -0.21 82.76
C LEU A 193 48.08 0.02 82.93
N ASP A 194 48.69 0.90 82.12
CA ASP A 194 50.09 1.28 82.27
C ASP A 194 50.37 1.93 83.64
N VAL A 195 49.46 2.78 84.12
CA VAL A 195 49.54 3.37 85.46
C VAL A 195 49.42 2.29 86.55
N ILE A 196 48.45 1.38 86.44
CA ILE A 196 48.27 0.29 87.43
C ILE A 196 49.49 -0.63 87.46
N ARG A 197 50.04 -0.96 86.28
CA ARG A 197 51.27 -1.76 86.18
C ARG A 197 52.43 -1.06 86.88
N GLY A 198 52.59 0.25 86.67
CA GLY A 198 53.59 1.05 87.38
C GLY A 198 53.40 1.06 88.90
N ILE A 199 52.15 1.16 89.37
CA ILE A 199 51.82 1.08 90.81
C ILE A 199 52.14 -0.32 91.37
N ALA A 200 51.80 -1.39 90.66
CA ALA A 200 52.09 -2.76 91.07
C ALA A 200 53.61 -3.00 91.17
N GLU A 201 54.38 -2.48 90.22
CA GLU A 201 55.85 -2.59 90.19
C GLU A 201 56.50 -1.79 91.34
N GLN A 202 56.02 -0.57 91.62
CA GLN A 202 56.42 0.19 92.81
C GLN A 202 56.06 -0.54 94.11
N THR A 203 54.86 -1.12 94.18
CA THR A 203 54.39 -1.87 95.36
C THR A 203 55.25 -3.11 95.59
N ASN A 204 55.63 -3.82 94.52
CA ASN A 204 56.53 -4.96 94.58
C ASN A 204 57.93 -4.56 95.09
N LEU A 205 58.47 -3.43 94.64
CA LEU A 205 59.74 -2.88 95.12
C LEU A 205 59.67 -2.44 96.60
N LEU A 206 58.58 -1.79 97.00
CA LEU A 206 58.34 -1.40 98.40
C LEU A 206 58.24 -2.62 99.31
N ALA A 207 57.50 -3.65 98.88
CA ALA A 207 57.36 -4.92 99.61
C ALA A 207 58.70 -5.65 99.72
N LEU A 208 59.51 -5.66 98.67
CA LEU A 208 60.86 -6.23 98.71
C LEU A 208 61.75 -5.51 99.73
N ASN A 209 61.74 -4.18 99.74
CA ASN A 209 62.50 -3.39 100.72
C ASN A 209 62.02 -3.66 102.15
N ALA A 210 60.71 -3.81 102.36
CA ALA A 210 60.14 -4.16 103.66
C ALA A 210 60.52 -5.58 104.10
N ALA A 211 60.54 -6.56 103.18
CA ALA A 211 60.97 -7.93 103.47
C ALA A 211 62.47 -7.99 103.85
N ILE A 212 63.31 -7.20 103.17
CA ILE A 212 64.74 -7.07 103.50
C ILE A 212 64.92 -6.50 104.91
N GLU A 213 64.20 -5.43 105.26
CA GLU A 213 64.32 -4.80 106.58
C GLU A 213 63.73 -5.67 107.69
N ALA A 214 62.65 -6.42 107.40
CA ALA A 214 62.08 -7.40 108.32
C ALA A 214 63.05 -8.57 108.59
N ALA A 215 63.77 -9.07 107.58
CA ALA A 215 64.82 -10.06 107.76
C ALA A 215 65.99 -9.52 108.59
N ARG A 216 66.29 -8.22 108.46
CA ARG A 216 67.34 -7.53 109.23
C ARG A 216 67.00 -7.38 110.71
N ALA A 217 65.71 -7.27 111.06
CA ALA A 217 65.21 -7.18 112.44
C ALA A 217 65.16 -8.55 113.18
N GLY A 218 65.49 -9.66 112.50
CA GLY A 218 65.56 -11.00 113.12
C GLY A 218 64.19 -11.50 113.64
N GLU A 219 64.16 -12.09 114.83
CA GLU A 219 62.93 -12.68 115.41
C GLU A 219 61.81 -11.63 115.65
N GLN A 220 62.16 -10.35 115.89
CA GLN A 220 61.18 -9.26 116.06
C GLN A 220 60.49 -8.87 114.73
N GLY A 221 61.10 -9.21 113.59
CA GLY A 221 60.60 -8.86 112.25
C GLY A 221 59.73 -9.93 111.59
N ARG A 222 59.56 -11.13 112.18
CA ARG A 222 58.86 -12.26 111.53
C ARG A 222 57.44 -11.93 111.07
N GLY A 223 56.67 -11.21 111.89
CA GLY A 223 55.31 -10.79 111.52
C GLY A 223 55.29 -9.83 110.32
N PHE A 224 56.24 -8.89 110.27
CA PHE A 224 56.41 -7.96 109.15
C PHE A 224 56.89 -8.66 107.87
N ALA A 225 57.76 -9.66 107.99
CA ALA A 225 58.24 -10.44 106.84
C ALA A 225 57.10 -11.17 106.12
N VAL A 226 56.18 -11.79 106.87
CA VAL A 226 55.00 -12.47 106.29
C VAL A 226 54.09 -11.48 105.56
N VAL A 227 53.84 -10.30 106.14
CA VAL A 227 53.04 -9.26 105.49
C VAL A 227 53.73 -8.74 104.24
N ALA A 228 55.05 -8.53 104.27
CA ALA A 228 55.81 -8.07 103.12
C ALA A 228 55.79 -9.09 101.95
N ASP A 229 55.92 -10.39 102.24
CA ASP A 229 55.80 -11.44 101.22
C ASP A 229 54.38 -11.54 100.64
N GLU A 230 53.34 -11.36 101.46
CA GLU A 230 51.95 -11.34 100.99
C GLU A 230 51.67 -10.13 100.08
N VAL A 231 52.17 -8.94 100.45
CA VAL A 231 52.07 -7.73 99.61
C VAL A 231 52.85 -7.92 98.30
N ARG A 232 54.02 -8.57 98.35
CA ARG A 232 54.81 -8.89 97.15
C ARG A 232 54.07 -9.84 96.22
N SER A 233 53.46 -10.89 96.77
CA SER A 233 52.61 -11.83 96.04
C SER A 233 51.41 -11.13 95.40
N LEU A 234 50.74 -10.24 96.13
CA LEU A 234 49.62 -9.47 95.63
C LEU A 234 50.01 -8.50 94.50
N ALA A 235 51.17 -7.84 94.64
CA ALA A 235 51.73 -6.96 93.61
C ALA A 235 52.07 -7.74 92.33
N ALA A 236 52.72 -8.91 92.45
CA ALA A 236 53.01 -9.78 91.32
C ALA A 236 51.74 -10.30 90.62
N ARG A 237 50.71 -10.71 91.38
CA ARG A 237 49.40 -11.09 90.83
C ARG A 237 48.72 -9.92 90.12
N THR A 238 48.79 -8.72 90.67
CA THR A 238 48.24 -7.50 90.04
C THR A 238 48.95 -7.23 88.71
N GLN A 239 50.27 -7.34 88.67
CA GLN A 239 51.07 -7.13 87.46
C GLN A 239 50.76 -8.15 86.36
N GLN A 240 50.56 -9.42 86.75
CA GLN A 240 50.10 -10.46 85.82
C GLN A 240 48.71 -10.14 85.28
N SER A 241 47.73 -9.82 86.13
CA SER A 241 46.38 -9.46 85.69
C SER A 241 46.37 -8.23 84.79
N THR A 242 47.19 -7.20 85.06
CA THR A 242 47.30 -6.05 84.14
C THR A 242 47.86 -6.45 82.79
N THR A 243 48.78 -7.42 82.73
CA THR A 243 49.35 -7.92 81.46
C THR A 243 48.31 -8.72 80.66
N ASP A 244 47.51 -9.53 81.34
CA ASP A 244 46.43 -10.30 80.72
C ASP A 244 45.34 -9.35 80.17
N ILE A 245 44.95 -8.33 80.94
CA ILE A 245 43.98 -7.31 80.49
C ILE A 245 44.56 -6.48 79.34
N GLN A 246 45.83 -6.08 79.40
CA GLN A 246 46.48 -5.35 78.30
C GLN A 246 46.44 -6.17 77.00
N SER A 247 46.69 -7.48 77.07
CA SER A 247 46.59 -8.37 75.91
C SER A 247 45.16 -8.43 75.34
N MET A 248 44.15 -8.46 76.21
CA MET A 248 42.74 -8.40 75.78
C MET A 248 42.38 -7.07 75.12
N ILE A 249 42.88 -5.94 75.65
CA ILE A 249 42.66 -4.61 75.08
C ILE A 249 43.35 -4.46 73.73
N SER A 250 44.58 -4.93 73.58
CA SER A 250 45.27 -4.94 72.28
C SER A 250 44.49 -5.74 71.23
N ALA A 251 43.97 -6.91 71.60
CA ALA A 251 43.14 -7.72 70.70
C ALA A 251 41.80 -7.03 70.36
N LEU A 252 41.22 -6.28 71.30
CA LEU A 252 40.01 -5.48 71.07
C LEU A 252 40.27 -4.35 70.06
N GLN A 253 41.39 -3.63 70.22
CA GLN A 253 41.82 -2.56 69.30
C GLN A 253 42.05 -3.09 67.89
N GLU A 254 42.75 -4.22 67.74
CA GLU A 254 43.00 -4.83 66.44
C GLU A 254 41.69 -5.22 65.74
N ARG A 255 40.74 -5.81 66.47
CA ARG A 255 39.41 -6.15 65.95
C ARG A 255 38.59 -4.93 65.59
N ALA A 256 38.65 -3.86 66.39
CA ALA A 256 37.99 -2.59 66.09
C ALA A 256 38.53 -1.99 64.79
N GLN A 257 39.85 -1.94 64.62
CA GLN A 257 40.48 -1.44 63.39
C GLN A 257 40.09 -2.27 62.15
N SER A 258 40.06 -3.60 62.30
CA SER A 258 39.59 -4.50 61.24
C SER A 258 38.13 -4.21 60.86
N ALA A 259 37.27 -3.98 61.85
CA ALA A 259 35.86 -3.65 61.61
C ALA A 259 35.69 -2.29 60.90
N VAL A 260 36.47 -1.26 61.26
CA VAL A 260 36.48 0.04 60.53
C VAL A 260 36.84 -0.18 59.06
N THR A 261 37.88 -0.97 58.78
CA THR A 261 38.31 -1.24 57.40
C THR A 261 37.20 -1.89 56.57
N VAL A 262 36.47 -2.85 57.14
CA VAL A 262 35.32 -3.51 56.48
C VAL A 262 34.16 -2.54 56.28
N MET A 263 33.90 -1.65 57.24
CA MET A 263 32.85 -0.64 57.14
C MET A 263 33.17 0.41 56.05
N GLU A 264 34.41 0.88 55.95
CA GLU A 264 34.84 1.78 54.87
C GLU A 264 34.69 1.12 53.48
N GLN A 265 35.06 -0.16 53.37
CA GLN A 265 34.82 -0.92 52.14
C GLN A 265 33.32 -1.03 51.83
N SER A 266 32.50 -1.32 52.84
CA SER A 266 31.03 -1.43 52.68
C SER A 266 30.39 -0.10 52.27
N SER A 267 30.87 1.02 52.81
CA SER A 267 30.44 2.37 52.41
C SER A 267 30.78 2.67 50.95
N ARG A 268 32.00 2.35 50.50
CA ARG A 268 32.38 2.47 49.08
C ARG A 268 31.50 1.60 48.18
N GLN A 269 31.22 0.37 48.58
CA GLN A 269 30.35 -0.55 47.83
C GLN A 269 28.92 0.01 47.71
N ALA A 270 28.39 0.60 48.78
CA ALA A 270 27.08 1.26 48.78
C ALA A 270 27.06 2.43 47.79
N HIS A 271 28.08 3.29 47.80
CA HIS A 271 28.19 4.41 46.86
C HIS A 271 28.23 3.95 45.40
N THR A 272 29.02 2.91 45.08
CA THR A 272 29.04 2.33 43.72
C THR A 272 27.67 1.75 43.33
N SER A 273 26.97 1.13 44.29
CA SER A 273 25.64 0.55 44.03
C SER A 273 24.58 1.61 43.74
N VAL A 274 24.66 2.79 44.36
CA VAL A 274 23.81 3.94 44.02
C VAL A 274 24.08 4.40 42.59
N ALA A 275 25.35 4.54 42.19
CA ALA A 275 25.71 4.93 40.82
C ALA A 275 25.17 3.95 39.77
N HIS A 276 25.27 2.63 40.02
CA HIS A 276 24.68 1.63 39.13
C HIS A 276 23.15 1.69 39.08
N ALA A 277 22.49 2.03 40.19
CA ALA A 277 21.05 2.24 40.19
C ALA A 277 20.66 3.46 39.33
N GLU A 278 21.43 4.54 39.35
CA GLU A 278 21.21 5.72 38.50
C GLU A 278 21.41 5.41 37.00
N GLU A 279 22.44 4.63 36.66
CA GLU A 279 22.67 4.14 35.30
C GLU A 279 21.50 3.27 34.82
N ALA A 280 21.02 2.35 35.67
CA ALA A 280 19.86 1.51 35.36
C ALA A 280 18.58 2.34 35.18
N ALA A 281 18.36 3.38 36.01
CA ALA A 281 17.22 4.29 35.87
C ALA A 281 17.26 5.04 34.54
N THR A 282 18.44 5.50 34.12
CA THR A 282 18.65 6.18 32.83
C THR A 282 18.39 5.24 31.65
N ALA A 283 18.84 3.99 31.75
CA ALA A 283 18.57 2.98 30.72
C ALA A 283 17.08 2.67 30.59
N LEU A 284 16.36 2.56 31.72
CA LEU A 284 14.91 2.38 31.73
C LEU A 284 14.18 3.58 31.13
N ASP A 285 14.60 4.81 31.40
CA ASP A 285 14.03 6.00 30.76
C ASP A 285 14.20 5.97 29.22
N GLY A 286 15.40 5.61 28.76
CA GLY A 286 15.66 5.42 27.33
C GLY A 286 14.81 4.31 26.68
N ILE A 287 14.50 3.24 27.42
CA ILE A 287 13.56 2.21 26.98
C ILE A 287 12.14 2.78 26.86
N GLY A 288 11.67 3.53 27.87
CA GLY A 288 10.36 4.17 27.85
C GLY A 288 10.17 5.12 26.66
N GLN A 289 11.19 5.92 26.33
CA GLN A 289 11.16 6.78 25.14
C GLN A 289 10.99 5.98 23.84
N ARG A 290 11.74 4.88 23.66
CA ARG A 290 11.61 4.02 22.47
C ARG A 290 10.26 3.31 22.40
N VAL A 291 9.68 2.95 23.54
CA VAL A 291 8.34 2.36 23.60
C VAL A 291 7.27 3.36 23.15
N ASN A 292 7.42 4.64 23.52
CA ASN A 292 6.55 5.71 23.02
C ASN A 292 6.69 5.89 21.50
N GLU A 293 7.91 5.88 20.95
CA GLU A 293 8.12 5.91 19.50
C GLU A 293 7.43 4.73 18.78
N ILE A 294 7.46 3.52 19.35
CA ILE A 294 6.74 2.36 18.81
C ILE A 294 5.23 2.57 18.82
N THR A 295 4.70 3.17 19.87
CA THR A 295 3.27 3.48 19.99
C THR A 295 2.84 4.47 18.90
N ASP A 296 3.62 5.53 18.68
CA ASP A 296 3.39 6.51 17.62
C ASP A 296 3.47 5.88 16.22
N MET A 297 4.45 5.01 15.98
CA MET A 297 4.55 4.27 14.72
C MET A 297 3.32 3.39 14.46
N ASN A 298 2.81 2.70 15.48
CA ASN A 298 1.60 1.89 15.32
C ASN A 298 0.36 2.74 15.02
N ALA A 299 0.24 3.95 15.58
CA ALA A 299 -0.83 4.87 15.24
C ALA A 299 -0.75 5.34 13.77
N GLN A 300 0.47 5.58 13.25
CA GLN A 300 0.67 5.88 11.83
C GLN A 300 0.32 4.69 10.94
N ILE A 301 0.70 3.47 11.34
CA ILE A 301 0.33 2.25 10.60
C ILE A 301 -1.18 2.08 10.56
N ALA A 302 -1.89 2.30 11.68
CA ALA A 302 -3.35 2.23 11.72
C ALA A 302 -3.99 3.23 10.73
N THR A 303 -3.48 4.47 10.69
CA THR A 303 -3.93 5.48 9.72
C THR A 303 -3.67 5.04 8.27
N ALA A 304 -2.50 4.47 8.00
CA ALA A 304 -2.14 3.98 6.67
C ALA A 304 -3.01 2.77 6.24
N VAL A 305 -3.36 1.90 7.18
CA VAL A 305 -4.28 0.77 6.97
C VAL A 305 -5.67 1.27 6.60
N GLU A 306 -6.21 2.28 7.28
CA GLU A 306 -7.51 2.87 6.94
C GLU A 306 -7.50 3.46 5.52
N GLN A 307 -6.44 4.17 5.16
CA GLN A 307 -6.26 4.72 3.81
C GLN A 307 -6.16 3.61 2.75
N GLN A 308 -5.39 2.56 3.01
CA GLN A 308 -5.27 1.42 2.10
C GLN A 308 -6.60 0.70 1.94
N GLY A 309 -7.38 0.54 3.01
CA GLY A 309 -8.73 -0.04 2.96
C GLY A 309 -9.65 0.74 2.03
N ALA A 310 -9.67 2.07 2.14
CA ALA A 310 -10.45 2.92 1.25
C ALA A 310 -10.02 2.79 -0.22
N VAL A 311 -8.70 2.79 -0.49
CA VAL A 311 -8.18 2.60 -1.85
C VAL A 311 -8.53 1.22 -2.42
N SER A 312 -8.49 0.16 -1.61
CA SER A 312 -8.90 -1.17 -2.04
C SER A 312 -10.38 -1.23 -2.42
N GLU A 313 -11.26 -0.51 -1.71
CA GLU A 313 -12.68 -0.41 -2.06
C GLU A 313 -12.89 0.31 -3.41
N ASP A 314 -12.15 1.39 -3.66
CA ASP A 314 -12.18 2.13 -4.93
C ASP A 314 -11.68 1.27 -6.10
N ILE A 315 -10.62 0.49 -5.89
CA ILE A 315 -10.13 -0.47 -6.89
C ILE A 315 -11.19 -1.53 -7.17
N ASN A 316 -11.81 -2.10 -6.13
CA ASN A 316 -12.85 -3.10 -6.29
C ASN A 316 -14.05 -2.55 -7.10
N ARG A 317 -14.47 -1.31 -6.83
CA ARG A 317 -15.50 -0.64 -7.64
C ARG A 317 -15.08 -0.46 -9.10
N SER A 318 -13.81 -0.11 -9.34
CA SER A 318 -13.27 0.04 -10.69
C SER A 318 -13.25 -1.28 -11.45
N ILE A 319 -12.93 -2.39 -10.79
CA ILE A 319 -12.96 -3.75 -11.36
C ILE A 319 -14.38 -4.12 -11.79
N ILE A 320 -15.39 -3.84 -10.96
CA ILE A 320 -16.81 -4.08 -11.31
C ILE A 320 -17.17 -3.29 -12.57
N ASN A 321 -16.81 -2.01 -12.63
CA ASN A 321 -17.09 -1.18 -13.82
C ASN A 321 -16.40 -1.71 -15.09
N ILE A 322 -15.16 -2.22 -14.98
CA ILE A 322 -14.44 -2.82 -16.11
C ILE A 322 -15.14 -4.10 -16.59
N ARG A 323 -15.61 -4.93 -15.66
CA ARG A 323 -16.38 -6.14 -15.96
C ARG A 323 -17.69 -5.81 -16.68
N ASP A 324 -18.44 -4.84 -16.19
CA ASP A 324 -19.71 -4.40 -16.81
C ASP A 324 -19.47 -3.84 -18.22
N ALA A 325 -18.37 -3.11 -18.43
CA ALA A 325 -17.96 -2.62 -19.74
C ALA A 325 -17.57 -3.77 -20.69
N ALA A 326 -16.88 -4.80 -20.19
CA ALA A 326 -16.54 -5.99 -20.97
C ALA A 326 -17.81 -6.75 -21.40
N ASP A 327 -18.76 -6.96 -20.49
CA ASP A 327 -20.05 -7.59 -20.79
C ASP A 327 -20.84 -6.78 -21.86
N THR A 328 -20.81 -5.45 -21.76
CA THR A 328 -21.41 -4.55 -22.76
C THR A 328 -20.72 -4.66 -24.13
N ASN A 329 -19.39 -4.81 -24.16
CA ASN A 329 -18.63 -5.02 -25.40
C ASN A 329 -18.99 -6.34 -26.06
N VAL A 330 -19.13 -7.44 -25.29
CA VAL A 330 -19.59 -8.73 -25.84
C VAL A 330 -20.97 -8.58 -26.47
N GLN A 331 -21.91 -7.93 -25.78
CA GLN A 331 -23.26 -7.71 -26.31
C GLN A 331 -23.25 -6.86 -27.59
N THR A 332 -22.44 -5.79 -27.62
CA THR A 332 -22.29 -4.91 -28.78
C THR A 332 -21.64 -5.65 -29.96
N GLY A 333 -20.63 -6.48 -29.69
CA GLY A 333 -20.00 -7.35 -30.68
C GLY A 333 -20.98 -8.32 -31.34
N GLN A 334 -21.89 -8.91 -30.57
CA GLN A 334 -22.96 -9.77 -31.09
C GLN A 334 -23.93 -9.01 -32.00
N ASN A 335 -24.35 -7.80 -31.61
CA ASN A 335 -25.23 -6.96 -32.43
C ASN A 335 -24.55 -6.52 -33.74
N ASN A 336 -23.25 -6.18 -33.68
CA ASN A 336 -22.45 -5.85 -34.85
C ASN A 336 -22.29 -7.04 -35.79
N LEU A 337 -22.09 -8.25 -35.23
CA LEU A 337 -22.00 -9.49 -36.01
C LEU A 337 -23.28 -9.76 -36.79
N GLN A 338 -24.44 -9.58 -36.15
CA GLN A 338 -25.74 -9.72 -36.81
C GLN A 338 -25.92 -8.69 -37.93
N SER A 339 -25.60 -7.42 -37.66
CA SER A 339 -25.70 -6.34 -38.63
C SER A 339 -24.80 -6.57 -39.84
N ALA A 340 -23.54 -6.97 -39.61
CA ALA A 340 -22.59 -7.31 -40.66
C ALA A 340 -23.09 -8.49 -41.51
N LYS A 341 -23.68 -9.54 -40.91
CA LYS A 341 -24.30 -10.64 -41.66
C LYS A 341 -25.44 -10.16 -42.56
N SER A 342 -26.31 -9.29 -42.07
CA SER A 342 -27.40 -8.72 -42.87
C SER A 342 -26.89 -7.87 -44.04
N VAL A 343 -25.86 -7.05 -43.82
CA VAL A 343 -25.21 -6.27 -44.89
C VAL A 343 -24.56 -7.20 -45.93
N ALA A 344 -23.86 -8.26 -45.49
CA ALA A 344 -23.27 -9.25 -46.38
C ALA A 344 -24.34 -9.91 -47.27
N GLN A 345 -25.49 -10.29 -46.70
CA GLN A 345 -26.61 -10.85 -47.46
C GLN A 345 -27.15 -9.86 -48.51
N LEU A 346 -27.35 -8.60 -48.13
CA LEU A 346 -27.85 -7.56 -49.04
C LEU A 346 -26.86 -7.29 -50.18
N THR A 347 -25.56 -7.20 -49.89
CA THR A 347 -24.53 -7.01 -50.93
C THR A 347 -24.47 -8.18 -51.90
N SER A 348 -24.61 -9.41 -51.40
CA SER A 348 -24.68 -10.60 -52.24
C SER A 348 -25.89 -10.55 -53.18
N ALA A 349 -27.06 -10.14 -52.68
CA ALA A 349 -28.27 -10.02 -53.48
C ALA A 349 -28.14 -8.92 -54.56
N LEU A 350 -27.55 -7.77 -54.23
CA LEU A 350 -27.32 -6.69 -55.20
C LEU A 350 -26.30 -7.07 -56.28
N SER A 351 -25.23 -7.78 -55.90
CA SER A 351 -24.23 -8.29 -56.86
C SER A 351 -24.85 -9.31 -57.82
N GLU A 352 -25.70 -10.21 -57.32
CA GLU A 352 -26.43 -11.18 -58.13
C GLU A 352 -27.41 -10.51 -59.10
N LEU A 353 -28.18 -9.51 -58.64
CA LEU A 353 -29.08 -8.72 -59.50
C LEU A 353 -28.30 -8.00 -60.62
N ALA A 354 -27.15 -7.42 -60.30
CA ALA A 354 -26.30 -6.78 -61.29
C ALA A 354 -25.79 -7.78 -62.33
N LYS A 355 -25.37 -8.98 -61.89
CA LYS A 355 -24.92 -10.05 -62.77
C LYS A 355 -26.02 -10.52 -63.72
N GLN A 356 -27.23 -10.78 -63.20
CA GLN A 356 -28.39 -11.18 -64.01
C GLN A 356 -28.79 -10.12 -65.05
N PHE A 357 -28.66 -8.83 -64.74
CA PHE A 357 -28.89 -7.75 -65.69
C PHE A 357 -27.92 -7.82 -66.88
N TRP A 358 -26.65 -8.10 -66.63
CA TRP A 358 -25.64 -8.25 -67.68
C TRP A 358 -25.81 -9.54 -68.49
N GLU A 359 -26.16 -10.65 -67.84
CA GLU A 359 -26.45 -11.93 -68.52
C GLU A 359 -27.65 -11.85 -69.48
N LYS A 360 -28.67 -11.04 -69.16
CA LYS A 360 -29.82 -10.83 -70.07
C LYS A 360 -29.51 -9.93 -71.28
N ARG A 361 -28.34 -9.28 -71.30
CA ARG A 361 -27.98 -8.24 -72.27
C ARG A 361 -26.90 -8.69 -73.26
N GLY A 362 -26.14 -9.74 -72.92
CA GLY A 362 -25.25 -10.45 -73.83
C GLY A 362 -26.00 -11.51 -74.63
#